data_AF-A0A5N5T612-F1
#
_entry.id   AF-A0A5N5T612-F1
#
_cell.length_a   1.000
_cell.length_b   1.000
_cell.length_c   1.000
_cell.angle_alpha   90.00
_cell.angle_beta   90.00
_cell.angle_gamma   90.00
#
_symmetry.space_group_name_H-M   'P 1'
#
loop_
_entity.id
_entity.type
_entity.pdbx_description
1 polymer ?
#
loop_
_entity_poly.entity_id
_entity_poly.type
_entity_poly.pdbx_seq_one_letter_code
_entity_poly.pdbx_strand_id
1 'polypeptide(L)'
;MENFLNFIKILSFLGIISFCENATFRDVALIHPDDPNSCWLKSLNISLGVGEMVSLSQPKCTKILCFESNGILFEGHAMCGSIVIESENCNSIKVDYSKPYPKCCEILCRDIPNEKDPSSSILYDEFRNWVQEYYDYTPSEYV
;
A
#
# COMPACT_ATOMS: atom_id res chain seq x y z
N MET A 1 -38.28 -5.72 -12.50
CA MET A 1 -36.92 -6.13 -12.92
C MET A 1 -35.99 -4.94 -13.17
N GLU A 2 -36.46 -3.81 -13.71
CA GLU A 2 -35.62 -2.61 -13.96
C GLU A 2 -34.98 -2.01 -12.70
N ASN A 3 -35.67 -2.04 -11.56
CA ASN A 3 -35.13 -1.53 -10.29
C ASN A 3 -33.93 -2.34 -9.76
N PHE A 4 -33.85 -3.63 -10.10
CA PHE A 4 -32.75 -4.50 -9.67
C PHE A 4 -31.48 -4.25 -10.49
N LEU A 5 -31.64 -4.00 -11.80
CA LEU A 5 -30.55 -3.63 -12.71
C LEU A 5 -29.94 -2.27 -12.37
N ASN A 6 -30.75 -1.29 -11.95
CA ASN A 6 -30.24 0.01 -11.49
C ASN A 6 -29.50 -0.08 -10.15
N PHE A 7 -29.93 -0.98 -9.25
CA PHE A 7 -29.26 -1.19 -7.97
C PHE A 7 -27.86 -1.80 -8.14
N ILE A 8 -27.71 -2.76 -9.06
CA ILE A 8 -26.42 -3.36 -9.40
C ILE A 8 -25.46 -2.33 -10.03
N LYS A 9 -25.97 -1.43 -10.88
CA LYS A 9 -25.15 -0.34 -11.45
C LYS A 9 -24.66 0.67 -10.40
N ILE A 10 -25.46 0.96 -9.38
CA ILE A 10 -25.03 1.85 -8.29
C ILE A 10 -23.96 1.18 -7.42
N LEU A 11 -24.11 -0.12 -7.16
CA LEU A 11 -23.13 -0.90 -6.39
C LEU A 11 -21.78 -1.01 -7.11
N SER A 12 -21.76 -1.12 -8.44
CA SER A 12 -20.49 -1.14 -9.20
C SER A 12 -19.78 0.22 -9.26
N PHE A 13 -20.50 1.34 -9.14
CA PHE A 13 -19.88 2.67 -9.01
C PHE A 13 -19.28 2.92 -7.61
N LEU A 14 -19.81 2.28 -6.56
CA LEU A 14 -19.29 2.41 -5.19
C LEU A 14 -18.10 1.46 -4.88
N GLY A 15 -17.83 0.49 -5.75
CA GLY A 15 -16.75 -0.49 -5.58
C GLY A 15 -15.34 0.01 -5.92
N ILE A 16 -15.19 1.25 -6.40
CA ILE A 16 -13.89 1.83 -6.85
C ILE A 16 -13.41 2.92 -5.88
N ILE A 17 -13.73 2.81 -4.59
CA ILE A 17 -13.00 3.57 -3.56
C ILE A 17 -11.78 2.74 -3.19
N SER A 18 -10.72 3.03 -3.93
CA SER A 18 -9.34 2.55 -3.82
C SER A 18 -8.91 2.23 -2.38
N PHE A 19 -8.67 0.94 -2.13
CA PHE A 19 -7.84 0.45 -1.03
C PHE A 19 -6.37 0.78 -1.35
N CYS A 20 -5.95 2.02 -1.10
CA CYS A 20 -4.54 2.30 -0.84
C CYS A 20 -4.27 1.95 0.62
N GLU A 21 -4.07 0.67 0.91
CA GLU A 21 -3.62 0.25 2.24
C GLU A 21 -2.17 0.71 2.40
N ASN A 22 -1.97 1.78 3.16
CA ASN A 22 -0.70 1.92 3.85
C ASN A 22 -0.54 0.66 4.70
N ALA A 23 0.66 0.07 4.72
CA ALA A 23 0.93 -1.08 5.57
C ALA A 23 0.82 -0.63 7.04
N THR A 24 -0.38 -0.83 7.60
CA THR A 24 -0.68 -0.57 8.99
C THR A 24 -0.86 -1.88 9.72
N PHE A 25 -0.12 -2.07 10.80
CA PHE A 25 -0.35 -3.19 11.71
C PHE A 25 -0.63 -2.68 13.11
N ARG A 26 -1.32 -3.50 13.89
CA ARG A 26 -1.72 -3.20 15.26
C ARG A 26 -1.18 -4.30 16.17
N ASP A 27 -0.62 -3.90 17.30
CA ASP A 27 -0.22 -4.81 18.36
C ASP A 27 -0.78 -4.36 19.72
N VAL A 28 -0.86 -5.27 20.68
CA VAL A 28 -1.21 -4.94 22.06
C VAL A 28 -0.06 -4.13 22.66
N ALA A 29 -0.38 -2.98 23.24
CA ALA A 29 0.64 -2.10 23.80
C ALA A 29 1.29 -2.72 25.03
N LEU A 30 2.59 -2.49 25.20
CA LEU A 30 3.23 -2.72 26.49
C LEU A 30 2.78 -1.63 27.47
N ILE A 31 2.70 -1.98 28.75
CA ILE A 31 2.27 -1.07 29.81
C ILE A 31 3.42 -0.87 30.78
N HIS A 32 3.74 0.38 31.09
CA HIS A 32 4.74 0.70 32.13
C HIS A 32 4.08 0.66 33.52
N PRO A 33 4.72 0.08 34.56
CA PRO A 33 4.11 0.01 35.90
C PRO A 33 3.73 1.39 36.48
N ASP A 34 4.53 2.41 36.20
CA ASP A 34 4.30 3.77 36.69
C ASP A 34 3.29 4.57 35.85
N ASP A 35 2.93 4.07 34.67
CA ASP A 35 2.03 4.75 33.73
C ASP A 35 1.11 3.73 33.01
N PRO A 36 0.08 3.23 33.72
CA PRO A 36 -0.74 2.12 33.22
C PRO A 36 -1.71 2.50 32.10
N ASN A 37 -1.91 3.79 31.85
CA ASN A 37 -2.92 4.33 30.92
C ASN A 37 -2.31 4.77 29.58
N SER A 38 -1.05 4.42 29.33
CA SER A 38 -0.28 4.85 28.16
C SER A 38 0.40 3.66 27.50
N CYS A 39 0.64 3.76 26.20
CA CYS A 39 1.43 2.76 25.46
C CYS A 39 2.92 2.99 25.71
N TRP A 40 3.61 1.98 26.22
CA TRP A 40 5.04 2.06 26.54
C TRP A 40 5.92 1.58 25.39
N LEU A 41 6.57 2.51 24.72
CA LEU A 41 7.51 2.22 23.64
C LEU A 41 8.89 1.92 24.22
N LYS A 42 9.09 0.67 24.67
CA LYS A 42 10.33 0.22 25.32
C LYS A 42 11.61 0.53 24.53
N SER A 43 11.56 0.46 23.20
CA SER A 43 12.71 0.74 22.33
C SER A 43 13.14 2.20 22.32
N LEU A 44 12.22 3.12 22.62
CA LEU A 44 12.45 4.56 22.66
C LEU A 44 12.49 5.12 24.09
N ASN A 45 12.10 4.31 25.08
CA ASN A 45 11.96 4.71 26.47
C ASN A 45 11.01 5.91 26.64
N ILE A 46 9.86 5.87 25.96
CA ILE A 46 8.80 6.88 26.05
C ILE A 46 7.42 6.24 26.23
N SER A 47 6.54 6.94 26.96
CA SER A 47 5.11 6.65 27.02
C SER A 47 4.37 7.52 26.01
N LEU A 48 3.37 6.94 25.34
CA LEU A 48 2.40 7.67 24.53
C LEU A 48 1.03 7.56 25.17
N GLY A 49 0.40 8.70 25.47
CA GLY A 49 -0.99 8.73 25.90
C GLY A 49 -1.95 8.29 24.79
N VAL A 50 -3.17 7.92 25.16
CA VAL A 50 -4.22 7.54 24.19
C VAL A 50 -4.48 8.70 23.22
N GLY A 51 -4.39 8.43 21.92
CA GLY A 51 -4.52 9.41 20.85
C GLY A 51 -3.21 10.10 20.47
N GLU A 52 -2.14 9.93 21.25
CA GLU A 52 -0.83 10.47 20.92
C GLU A 52 -0.10 9.63 19.88
N MET A 53 0.72 10.32 19.09
CA MET A 53 1.47 9.71 17.99
C MET A 53 2.91 10.22 17.95
N VAL A 54 3.81 9.35 17.55
CA VAL A 54 5.21 9.69 17.29
C VAL A 54 5.59 9.28 15.88
N SER A 55 6.26 10.18 15.15
CA SER A 55 6.83 9.88 13.85
C SER A 55 8.33 9.67 14.00
N LEU A 56 8.78 8.46 13.70
CA LEU A 56 10.16 8.04 13.78
C LEU A 56 10.78 8.07 12.39
N SER A 57 11.99 8.60 12.30
CA SER A 57 12.80 8.45 11.10
C SER A 57 13.56 7.11 11.13
N GLN A 58 14.25 6.80 12.23
CA GLN A 58 15.03 5.57 12.41
C GLN A 58 14.40 4.61 13.42
N PRO A 59 14.59 3.29 13.29
CA PRO A 59 15.32 2.61 12.20
C PRO A 59 14.47 2.31 10.95
N LYS A 60 13.14 2.52 11.00
CA LYS A 60 12.22 1.98 9.98
C LYS A 60 11.24 2.98 9.36
N CYS A 61 11.48 4.30 9.45
CA CYS A 61 10.58 5.34 8.93
C CYS A 61 9.11 5.02 9.21
N THR A 62 8.72 5.12 10.48
CA THR A 62 7.45 4.58 10.98
C THR A 62 6.73 5.64 11.78
N LYS A 63 5.41 5.64 11.73
CA LYS A 63 4.57 6.39 12.66
C LYS A 63 3.89 5.42 13.62
N ILE A 64 3.92 5.71 14.91
CA ILE A 64 3.29 4.91 15.96
C ILE A 64 2.19 5.76 16.60
N LEU A 65 1.01 5.19 16.77
CA LEU A 65 -0.16 5.78 17.43
C LEU A 65 -0.53 4.90 18.61
N CYS A 66 -0.72 5.50 19.79
CA CYS A 66 -1.35 4.81 20.91
C CYS A 66 -2.86 5.00 20.86
N PHE A 67 -3.63 3.92 21.04
CA PHE A 67 -5.08 4.02 21.12
C PHE A 67 -5.68 2.92 21.99
N GLU A 68 -6.89 3.16 22.46
CA GLU A 68 -7.63 2.23 23.31
C GLU A 68 -8.83 1.66 22.56
N SER A 69 -9.11 0.38 22.77
CA SER A 69 -10.28 -0.29 22.22
C SER A 69 -10.74 -1.36 23.21
N ASN A 70 -11.99 -1.27 23.66
CA ASN A 70 -12.57 -2.20 24.63
C ASN A 70 -11.77 -2.33 25.94
N GLY A 71 -11.21 -1.22 26.46
CA GLY A 71 -10.42 -1.25 27.70
C GLY A 71 -9.00 -1.79 27.54
N ILE A 72 -8.56 -2.08 26.31
CA ILE A 72 -7.21 -2.59 26.02
C ILE A 72 -6.46 -1.55 25.20
N LEU A 73 -5.21 -1.27 25.58
CA LEU A 73 -4.31 -0.37 24.88
C LEU A 73 -3.60 -1.09 23.71
N PHE A 74 -3.45 -0.37 22.61
CA PHE A 74 -2.83 -0.87 21.39
C PHE A 74 -1.90 0.15 20.77
N GLU A 75 -0.87 -0.36 20.12
CA GLU A 75 0.04 0.40 19.28
C GLU A 75 -0.34 0.15 17.81
N GLY A 76 -0.62 1.23 17.09
CA GLY A 76 -0.83 1.21 15.64
C GLY A 76 0.42 1.72 14.95
N HIS A 77 0.99 0.92 14.05
CA HIS A 77 2.19 1.26 13.31
C HIS A 77 1.85 1.48 11.85
N ALA A 78 2.25 2.63 11.30
CA ALA A 78 2.21 2.90 9.86
C ALA A 78 3.64 2.94 9.33
N MET A 79 3.94 2.11 8.34
CA MET A 79 5.24 2.05 7.68
C MET A 79 5.12 2.58 6.25
N CYS A 80 6.25 2.86 5.61
CA CYS A 80 6.26 3.16 4.18
C CYS A 80 5.79 1.95 3.39
N GLY A 81 4.73 2.10 2.59
CA GLY A 81 4.43 1.18 1.51
C GLY A 81 5.39 1.41 0.33
N SER A 82 5.39 0.48 -0.63
CA SER A 82 6.07 0.69 -1.90
C SER A 82 5.28 1.72 -2.73
N ILE A 83 5.74 2.97 -2.77
CA ILE A 83 5.16 4.00 -3.64
C ILE A 83 5.84 3.87 -5.00
N VAL A 84 5.13 3.34 -6.00
CA VAL A 84 5.61 3.27 -7.38
C VAL A 84 4.92 4.35 -8.20
N ILE A 85 5.70 5.25 -8.80
CA ILE A 85 5.21 6.28 -9.70
C ILE A 85 5.67 5.95 -11.13
N GLU A 86 4.72 5.92 -12.05
CA GLU A 86 4.96 5.81 -13.49
C GLU A 86 4.91 7.22 -14.09
N SER A 87 6.07 7.80 -14.40
CA SER A 87 6.16 9.15 -14.99
C SER A 87 7.47 9.35 -15.74
N GLU A 88 7.38 9.97 -16.92
CA GLU A 88 8.54 10.47 -17.64
C GLU A 88 9.28 11.48 -16.75
N ASN A 89 10.56 11.23 -16.45
CA ASN A 89 11.41 12.00 -15.53
C ASN A 89 11.18 11.76 -14.02
N CYS A 90 10.58 10.63 -13.66
CA CYS A 90 10.57 10.19 -12.27
C CYS A 90 11.98 9.76 -11.84
N ASN A 91 12.53 10.41 -10.82
CA ASN A 91 13.78 10.00 -10.20
C ASN A 91 13.48 9.28 -8.88
N SER A 92 13.95 8.04 -8.73
CA SER A 92 13.76 7.29 -7.49
C SER A 92 14.45 8.02 -6.33
N ILE A 93 13.69 8.34 -5.27
CA ILE A 93 14.21 9.00 -4.08
C ILE A 93 14.35 7.95 -3.00
N LYS A 94 15.58 7.64 -2.59
CA LYS A 94 15.85 6.69 -1.50
C LYS A 94 15.29 7.21 -0.17
N VAL A 95 15.06 6.27 0.76
CA VAL A 95 14.64 6.56 2.14
C VAL A 95 15.58 7.60 2.78
N ASP A 96 15.00 8.71 3.24
CA ASP A 96 15.73 9.81 3.89
C ASP A 96 15.48 9.80 5.40
N TYR A 97 16.32 9.05 6.12
CA TYR A 97 16.25 8.94 7.58
C TYR A 97 16.53 10.25 8.35
N SER A 98 16.86 11.36 7.67
CA SER A 98 16.95 12.68 8.31
C SER A 98 15.57 13.31 8.57
N LYS A 99 14.51 12.80 7.93
CA LYS A 99 13.14 13.33 8.06
C LYS A 99 12.22 12.35 8.79
N PRO A 100 11.19 12.82 9.50
CA PRO A 100 10.19 11.94 10.12
C PRO A 100 9.21 11.36 9.10
N TYR A 101 8.57 10.23 9.42
CA TYR A 101 7.48 9.67 8.62
C TYR A 101 6.35 10.70 8.42
N PRO A 102 5.76 10.82 7.21
CA PRO A 102 5.99 10.00 6.00
C PRO A 102 7.11 10.55 5.09
N LYS A 103 7.76 11.65 5.45
CA LYS A 103 8.74 12.34 4.60
C LYS A 103 10.04 11.56 4.39
N CYS A 104 10.31 10.57 5.22
CA CYS A 104 11.44 9.66 5.03
C CYS A 104 11.16 8.52 4.04
N CYS A 105 9.92 8.33 3.56
CA CYS A 105 9.60 7.21 2.68
C CYS A 105 10.26 7.35 1.30
N GLU A 106 10.69 6.21 0.75
CA GLU A 106 11.21 6.13 -0.62
C GLU A 106 10.08 6.24 -1.65
N ILE A 107 10.40 6.87 -2.78
CA ILE A 107 9.56 6.89 -3.97
C ILE A 107 10.31 6.10 -5.04
N LEU A 108 9.72 5.00 -5.49
CA LEU A 108 10.23 4.19 -6.57
C LEU A 108 9.63 4.68 -7.89
N CYS A 109 10.48 4.88 -8.88
CA CYS A 109 10.05 5.23 -10.22
C CYS A 109 10.08 3.98 -11.10
N ARG A 110 9.01 3.74 -11.84
CA ARG A 110 9.02 2.78 -12.95
C ARG A 110 9.10 3.58 -14.24
N ASP A 111 10.11 3.29 -15.04
CA ASP A 111 10.20 3.82 -16.40
C ASP A 111 8.97 3.34 -17.18
N ILE A 112 8.16 4.28 -17.67
CA ILE A 112 7.16 3.95 -18.68
C ILE A 112 7.98 3.66 -19.95
N PRO A 113 7.95 2.43 -20.51
CA PRO A 113 8.60 2.19 -21.79
C PRO A 113 8.03 3.20 -22.78
N ASN A 114 8.90 3.99 -23.37
CA ASN A 114 8.52 4.99 -24.36
C ASN A 114 7.70 4.25 -25.43
N GLU A 115 6.45 4.64 -25.68
CA GLU A 115 5.58 4.01 -26.69
C GLU A 115 6.22 4.04 -28.10
N LYS A 116 7.26 4.86 -28.26
CA LYS A 116 8.12 4.95 -29.45
C LYS A 116 9.31 3.99 -29.47
N ASP A 117 9.42 3.04 -28.54
CA ASP A 117 10.41 1.98 -28.62
C ASP A 117 9.86 0.85 -29.52
N PRO A 118 10.36 0.71 -30.76
CA PRO A 118 9.87 -0.30 -31.70
C PRO A 118 10.09 -1.74 -31.21
N SER A 119 10.94 -1.98 -30.20
CA SER A 119 11.12 -3.31 -29.62
C SER A 119 9.93 -3.77 -28.76
N SER A 120 9.18 -2.83 -28.18
CA SER A 120 7.98 -3.14 -27.38
C SER A 120 6.80 -3.59 -28.25
N SER A 121 6.68 -3.05 -29.46
CA SER A 121 5.67 -3.48 -30.44
C SER A 121 5.95 -4.88 -30.95
N ILE A 122 7.22 -5.20 -31.24
CA ILE A 122 7.63 -6.51 -31.75
C ILE A 122 7.30 -7.62 -30.75
N LEU A 123 7.61 -7.42 -29.47
CA LEU A 123 7.32 -8.41 -28.43
C LEU A 123 5.81 -8.61 -28.21
N TYR A 124 5.02 -7.53 -28.35
CA TYR A 124 3.57 -7.57 -28.22
C TYR A 124 2.90 -8.27 -29.42
N ASP A 125 3.43 -8.05 -30.62
CA ASP A 125 2.95 -8.68 -31.85
C ASP A 125 3.31 -10.18 -31.89
N GLU A 126 4.51 -10.57 -31.43
CA GLU A 126 4.88 -11.98 -31.27
C GLU A 126 3.98 -12.70 -30.27
N PHE A 127 3.71 -12.09 -29.11
CA PHE A 127 2.80 -12.67 -28.13
C PHE A 127 1.37 -12.80 -28.68
N ARG A 128 0.85 -11.76 -29.36
CA ARG A 128 -0.49 -11.84 -29.98
C ARG A 128 -0.59 -12.90 -31.04
N ASN A 129 0.42 -13.06 -31.89
CA ASN A 129 0.45 -14.09 -32.92
C ASN A 129 0.47 -15.50 -32.29
N TRP A 130 1.25 -15.70 -31.23
CA TRP A 130 1.26 -16.97 -30.49
C TRP A 130 -0.09 -17.27 -29.82
N VAL A 131 -0.71 -16.28 -29.17
CA VAL A 131 -2.03 -16.46 -28.56
C VAL A 131 -3.08 -16.84 -29.61
N GLN A 132 -3.08 -16.13 -30.75
CA GLN A 132 -4.01 -16.40 -31.83
C GLN A 132 -3.83 -17.82 -32.39
N GLU A 133 -2.59 -18.24 -32.63
CA GLU A 133 -2.27 -19.60 -33.07
C GLU A 133 -2.70 -20.67 -32.06
N TYR A 134 -2.52 -20.42 -30.75
CA TYR A 134 -2.96 -21.34 -29.70
C TYR A 134 -4.49 -21.51 -29.67
N TYR A 135 -5.25 -20.42 -29.85
CA TYR A 135 -6.72 -20.50 -29.86
C TYR A 135 -7.27 -21.08 -31.17
N ASP A 136 -6.66 -20.77 -32.30
CA ASP A 136 -7.04 -21.33 -33.61
C ASP A 136 -6.70 -22.84 -33.71
N TYR A 137 -5.77 -23.34 -32.89
CA TYR A 137 -5.42 -24.76 -32.79
C TYR A 137 -6.29 -25.56 -31.80
N THR A 138 -7.20 -24.95 -31.03
CA THR A 138 -8.08 -25.73 -30.15
C THR A 138 -9.06 -26.56 -30.99
N PRO A 139 -8.97 -27.91 -30.99
CA PRO A 139 -9.94 -28.74 -31.68
C PRO A 139 -11.30 -28.57 -31.00
N SER A 140 -12.36 -28.42 -31.78
CA SER A 140 -13.73 -28.21 -31.31
C SER A 140 -14.36 -29.41 -30.59
N GLU A 141 -13.57 -30.26 -29.94
CA GLU A 141 -14.03 -31.53 -29.35
C GLU A 141 -14.31 -31.47 -27.84
N TYR A 142 -14.39 -30.27 -27.26
CA TYR A 142 -14.93 -30.08 -25.91
C TYR A 142 -15.93 -28.91 -25.84
N VAL A 143 -17.05 -29.05 -26.55
CA VAL A 143 -18.37 -28.47 -26.19
C VAL A 143 -19.40 -29.58 -26.25
#